data_AF-A0A1Y2NW34-F1
#
_entry.id   AF-A0A1Y2NW34-F1
#
_cell.length_a   1.000
_cell.length_b   1.000
_cell.length_c   1.000
_cell.angle_alpha   90.00
_cell.angle_beta   90.00
_cell.angle_gamma   90.00
#
_symmetry.space_group_name_H-M   'P 1'
#
loop_
_entity.id
_entity.type
_entity.pdbx_description
1 polymer ?
#
loop_
_entity_poly.entity_id
_entity_poly.type
_entity_poly.pdbx_seq_one_letter_code
_entity_poly.pdbx_strand_id
1 'polypeptide(L)'
;MTTYAPTPPAPPGIACPDEVRTRLGTLRFSDGFPDDATVRTLFDNLDFQRAVQAYLLGLAPVDMAVMRTALSRWGPANSTMAIW
;
A
#
# COMPACT_ATOMS: atom_id res chain seq x y z
N MET A 1 4.32 37.19 40.53
CA MET A 1 4.03 36.51 39.26
C MET A 1 5.31 35.85 38.79
N THR A 2 5.44 34.54 38.97
CA THR A 2 6.65 33.81 38.59
C THR A 2 6.53 33.44 37.12
N THR A 3 7.30 34.09 36.25
CA THR A 3 7.38 33.74 34.82
C THR A 3 8.00 32.36 34.66
N TYR A 4 7.27 31.42 34.07
CA TYR A 4 7.77 30.10 33.69
C TYR A 4 8.75 30.24 32.52
N ALA A 5 9.91 29.58 32.61
CA ALA A 5 10.90 29.57 31.54
C ALA A 5 10.40 28.75 30.34
N PRO A 6 10.65 29.18 29.08
CA PRO A 6 10.21 28.44 27.89
C PRO A 6 10.84 27.05 27.85
N THR A 7 10.05 26.06 27.43
CA THR A 7 10.49 24.66 27.32
C THR A 7 11.64 24.53 26.31
N PRO A 8 12.72 23.79 26.63
CA PRO A 8 13.82 23.58 25.70
C PRO A 8 13.35 22.83 24.45
N PRO A 9 13.92 23.12 23.26
CA PRO A 9 13.64 22.33 22.06
C PRO A 9 14.02 20.86 22.29
N ALA A 10 13.25 19.94 21.71
CA ALA A 10 13.50 18.52 21.83
C ALA A 10 14.90 18.15 21.30
N PRO A 11 15.60 17.16 21.89
CA PRO A 11 16.88 16.70 21.39
C PRO A 11 16.81 16.26 19.92
N PRO A 12 17.88 16.48 19.13
CA PRO A 12 17.94 16.03 17.75
C PRO A 12 17.63 14.53 17.63
N GLY A 13 16.71 14.16 16.74
CA GLY A 13 16.32 12.76 16.51
C GLY A 13 15.21 12.21 17.43
N ILE A 14 14.75 12.99 18.43
CA ILE A 14 13.56 12.61 19.22
C ILE A 14 12.28 13.12 18.58
N ALA A 15 12.30 14.34 18.04
CA ALA A 15 11.14 14.90 17.35
C ALA A 15 11.00 14.32 15.94
N CYS A 16 9.76 14.12 15.51
CA CYS A 16 9.45 13.89 14.11
C CYS A 16 9.94 15.12 13.30
N PRO A 17 10.68 14.92 12.20
CA PRO A 17 11.06 16.02 11.32
C PRO A 17 9.84 16.56 10.55
N ASP A 18 9.77 17.88 10.41
CA ASP A 18 8.69 18.56 9.69
C ASP A 18 8.62 18.18 8.20
N GLU A 19 9.75 17.80 7.60
CA GLU A 19 9.84 17.36 6.22
C GLU A 19 10.69 16.10 6.07
N VAL A 20 10.21 15.14 5.29
CA VAL A 20 10.97 13.93 4.91
C VAL A 20 10.97 13.78 3.39
N ARG A 21 12.14 13.86 2.78
CA ARG A 21 12.32 13.66 1.33
C ARG A 21 12.36 12.17 1.01
N THR A 22 11.43 11.70 0.19
CA THR A 22 11.31 10.29 -0.19
C THR A 22 11.16 10.16 -1.71
N ARG A 23 11.14 8.91 -2.21
CA ARG A 23 10.80 8.61 -3.61
C ARG A 23 9.35 8.97 -3.96
N LEU A 24 8.45 9.05 -2.97
CA LEU A 24 7.05 9.44 -3.16
C LEU A 24 6.87 10.96 -3.19
N GLY A 25 7.96 11.72 -3.04
CA GLY A 25 7.94 13.17 -2.85
C GLY A 25 8.35 13.58 -1.44
N THR A 26 8.16 14.86 -1.13
CA THR A 26 8.43 15.40 0.21
C THR A 26 7.19 15.25 1.07
N LEU A 27 7.30 14.47 2.14
CA LEU A 27 6.26 14.28 3.15
C LEU A 27 6.37 15.37 4.20
N ARG A 28 5.25 15.93 4.65
CA ARG A 28 5.19 17.07 5.56
C ARG A 28 4.44 16.71 6.83
N PHE A 29 4.98 17.14 7.96
CA PHE A 29 4.46 16.84 9.28
C PHE A 29 4.38 18.11 10.13
N SER A 30 3.33 18.22 10.92
CA SER A 30 3.16 19.23 11.98
C SER A 30 2.91 18.51 13.30
N ASP A 31 3.80 18.69 14.28
CA ASP A 31 3.76 17.96 15.57
C ASP A 31 3.67 16.42 15.41
N GLY A 32 4.28 15.91 14.33
CA GLY A 32 4.25 14.48 13.98
C GLY A 32 3.00 14.01 13.23
N PHE A 33 2.00 14.88 13.03
CA PHE A 33 0.83 14.57 12.22
C PHE A 33 1.10 14.93 10.75
N PRO A 34 0.83 14.02 9.80
CA PRO A 34 0.94 14.32 8.39
C PRO A 34 -0.13 15.32 7.94
N ASP A 35 0.19 16.17 6.96
CA ASP A 35 -0.83 16.96 6.26
C ASP A 35 -1.70 16.09 5.32
N ASP A 36 -2.83 16.62 4.86
CA ASP A 36 -3.78 15.87 4.02
C ASP A 36 -3.15 15.33 2.72
N ALA A 37 -2.20 16.09 2.15
CA ALA A 37 -1.48 15.68 0.94
C ALA A 37 -0.56 14.48 1.21
N THR A 38 0.15 14.49 2.35
CA THR A 38 0.98 13.39 2.83
C THR A 38 0.14 12.16 3.15
N VAL A 39 -0.99 12.33 3.84
CA VAL A 39 -1.93 11.23 4.13
C VAL A 39 -2.36 10.55 2.84
N ARG A 40 -2.85 11.31 1.86
CA ARG A 40 -3.29 10.77 0.57
C ARG A 40 -2.16 10.04 -0.15
N THR A 41 -0.98 10.66 -0.24
CA THR A 41 0.18 10.06 -0.91
C THR A 41 0.59 8.73 -0.26
N LEU A 42 0.56 8.65 1.07
CA LEU A 42 0.92 7.44 1.82
C LEU A 42 -0.11 6.33 1.60
N PHE A 43 -1.39 6.64 1.65
CA PHE A 43 -2.44 5.65 1.40
C PHE A 43 -2.46 5.18 -0.06
N ASP A 44 -2.29 6.08 -1.03
CA ASP A 44 -2.19 5.70 -2.44
C ASP A 44 -1.02 4.74 -2.68
N ASN A 45 0.15 5.00 -2.07
CA ASN A 45 1.29 4.10 -2.18
C ASN A 45 1.08 2.78 -1.43
N LEU A 46 0.42 2.80 -0.26
CA LEU A 46 0.10 1.59 0.49
C LEU A 46 -0.82 0.67 -0.32
N ASP A 47 -1.85 1.24 -0.94
CA ASP A 47 -2.77 0.50 -1.80
C ASP A 47 -2.08 -0.02 -3.06
N PHE A 48 -1.17 0.76 -3.67
CA PHE A 48 -0.33 0.28 -4.75
C PHE A 48 0.50 -0.96 -4.36
N GLN A 49 1.18 -0.92 -3.21
CA GLN A 49 1.99 -2.03 -2.73
C GLN A 49 1.14 -3.28 -2.46
N ARG A 50 -0.04 -3.10 -1.85
CA ARG A 50 -1.00 -4.19 -1.59
C ARG A 50 -1.55 -4.77 -2.90
N ALA A 51 -1.86 -3.94 -3.88
CA ALA A 51 -2.33 -4.39 -5.19
C ALA A 51 -1.27 -5.23 -5.92
N VAL A 52 0.00 -4.81 -5.88
CA VAL A 52 1.11 -5.58 -6.46
C VAL A 52 1.25 -6.95 -5.79
N GLN A 53 1.18 -6.99 -4.44
CA GLN A 53 1.22 -8.26 -3.71
C GLN A 53 0.03 -9.16 -4.04
N ALA A 54 -1.18 -8.59 -4.09
CA ALA A 54 -2.39 -9.33 -4.44
C ALA A 54 -2.32 -9.92 -5.86
N TYR A 55 -1.78 -9.17 -6.83
CA TYR A 55 -1.56 -9.65 -8.19
C TYR A 55 -0.63 -10.88 -8.21
N LEU A 56 0.51 -10.80 -7.53
CA LEU A 56 1.47 -11.91 -7.47
C LEU A 56 0.89 -13.15 -6.78
N LEU A 57 0.15 -12.95 -5.69
CA LEU A 57 -0.56 -14.03 -5.00
C LEU A 57 -1.68 -14.64 -5.86
N GLY A 58 -2.29 -13.83 -6.73
CA GLY A 58 -3.41 -14.19 -7.58
C GLY A 58 -3.06 -14.97 -8.85
N LEU A 59 -1.79 -15.13 -9.22
CA LEU A 59 -1.40 -15.74 -10.51
C LEU A 59 -1.97 -17.17 -10.70
N ALA A 60 -1.73 -18.07 -9.75
CA ALA A 60 -2.21 -19.45 -9.82
C ALA A 60 -3.75 -19.58 -9.80
N PRO A 61 -4.50 -18.94 -8.87
CA PRO A 61 -5.95 -19.04 -8.89
C PRO A 61 -6.60 -18.40 -10.13
N VAL A 62 -6.03 -17.32 -10.68
CA VAL A 62 -6.50 -16.72 -11.94
C VAL A 62 -6.29 -17.68 -13.10
N ASP A 63 -5.13 -18.34 -13.21
CA ASP A 63 -4.88 -19.35 -14.25
C ASP A 63 -5.90 -20.48 -14.20
N MET A 64 -6.17 -21.03 -13.00
CA MET A 64 -7.18 -22.08 -12.83
C MET A 64 -8.60 -21.60 -13.17
N ALA A 65 -8.95 -20.34 -12.85
CA ALA A 65 -10.24 -19.77 -13.21
C ALA A 65 -10.40 -19.62 -14.74
N VAL A 66 -9.34 -19.20 -15.43
CA VAL A 66 -9.30 -19.09 -16.90
C VAL A 66 -9.37 -20.48 -17.53
N MET A 67 -8.58 -21.43 -17.05
CA MET A 67 -8.59 -22.83 -17.49
C MET A 67 -9.99 -23.43 -17.38
N ARG A 68 -10.65 -23.29 -16.21
CA ARG A 68 -12.03 -23.73 -16.02
C ARG A 68 -12.98 -23.12 -17.04
N THR A 69 -12.85 -21.81 -17.28
CA THR A 69 -13.70 -21.09 -18.24
C THR A 69 -13.47 -21.57 -19.66
N ALA A 70 -12.21 -21.82 -20.04
CA ALA A 70 -11.84 -22.32 -21.36
C ALA A 70 -12.36 -23.75 -21.59
N LEU A 71 -12.13 -24.66 -20.64
CA LEU A 71 -12.59 -26.05 -20.72
C LEU A 71 -14.11 -26.15 -20.81
N SER A 72 -14.85 -25.28 -20.12
CA SER A 72 -16.32 -25.24 -20.18
C SER A 72 -16.86 -24.87 -21.57
N ARG A 73 -16.03 -24.33 -22.48
CA ARG A 73 -16.41 -24.07 -23.87
C ARG A 73 -16.29 -25.29 -24.76
N TRP A 74 -15.57 -26.32 -24.32
CA TRP A 74 -15.32 -27.52 -25.13
C TRP A 74 -16.31 -28.65 -24.83
N GLY A 75 -16.92 -28.63 -23.65
CA GLY A 75 -17.98 -29.57 -23.30
C GLY A 75 -18.51 -29.35 -21.87
N PRO A 76 -19.43 -30.20 -21.41
CA PRO A 76 -20.05 -30.04 -20.10
C PRO A 76 -19.03 -30.20 -18.97
N ALA A 77 -19.21 -29.40 -17.91
CA ALA A 77 -18.38 -29.45 -16.72
C ALA A 77 -18.31 -30.88 -16.14
N ASN A 78 -17.14 -31.26 -15.61
CA ASN A 78 -16.88 -32.57 -14.97
C ASN A 78 -17.05 -33.82 -15.87
N SER A 79 -17.22 -33.65 -17.18
CA SER A 79 -17.35 -34.76 -18.14
C SER A 79 -16.40 -34.67 -19.33
N THR A 80 -15.71 -33.53 -19.48
CA THR A 80 -14.86 -33.23 -20.63
C THR A 80 -13.41 -33.17 -20.19
N MET A 81 -12.55 -33.98 -20.83
CA MET A 81 -11.10 -33.99 -20.63
C MET A 81 -10.41 -33.63 -21.95
N ALA A 82 -9.54 -32.62 -21.91
CA ALA A 82 -8.69 -32.28 -23.04
C ALA A 82 -7.57 -33.32 -23.19
N ILE A 83 -7.49 -33.94 -24.36
CA ILE A 83 -6.44 -34.88 -24.75
C ILE A 83 -5.82 -34.38 -26.07
N TRP A 84 -4.51 -34.51 -26.20
CA TRP A 84 -3.74 -34.17 -27.39
C TRP A 84 -3.43 -35.43 -28.20
#